data_AF-A0AAV7JRW9-F1
#
_entry.id   AF-A0AAV7JRW9-F1
#
_cell.length_a   1.000
_cell.length_b   1.000
_cell.length_c   1.000
_cell.angle_alpha   90.00
_cell.angle_beta   90.00
_cell.angle_gamma   90.00
#
_symmetry.space_group_name_H-M   'P 1'
#
loop_
_entity.id
_entity.type
_entity.pdbx_description
1 polymer ?
#
loop_
_entity_poly.entity_id
_entity_poly.type
_entity_poly.pdbx_seq_one_letter_code
_entity_poly.pdbx_strand_id
1 'polypeptide(L)'
;MYILLSGYYPFGGNSENETRSKVLTASYSFAYSTFLTISKASKMCIGSLLEVDPAARLSAAQCLLAVSSSDVVKLKSKVISSKPLKDYLVHRYMQIQLT
;
A
#
# COMPACT_ATOMS: atom_id res chain seq x y z
N MET A 1 4.47 1.81 -0.41
CA MET A 1 3.57 2.37 -1.45
C MET A 1 2.11 2.42 -1.01
N TYR A 2 1.53 1.30 -0.56
CA TYR A 2 0.12 1.27 -0.08
C TYR A 2 -0.17 2.33 1.01
N ILE A 3 0.58 2.31 2.11
CA ILE A 3 0.43 3.28 3.22
C ILE A 3 0.62 4.73 2.75
N LEU A 4 1.50 4.98 1.78
CA LEU A 4 1.73 6.34 1.27
C LEU A 4 0.52 6.90 0.52
N LEU A 5 -0.24 6.03 -0.15
CA LEU A 5 -1.39 6.41 -0.97
C LEU A 5 -2.73 6.33 -0.23
N SER A 6 -2.75 5.71 0.96
CA SER A 6 -3.99 5.49 1.72
C SER A 6 -3.91 5.86 3.20
N GLY A 7 -2.72 5.82 3.80
CA GLY A 7 -2.50 5.91 5.24
C GLY A 7 -2.90 4.66 6.03
N TYR A 8 -3.29 3.56 5.36
CA TYR A 8 -3.68 2.29 5.99
C TYR A 8 -2.63 1.20 5.75
N TYR A 9 -2.48 0.27 6.69
CA TYR A 9 -1.64 -0.92 6.51
C TYR A 9 -2.39 -2.00 5.69
N PRO A 10 -1.77 -2.62 4.68
CA PRO A 10 -2.45 -3.52 3.74
C PRO A 10 -2.97 -4.83 4.36
N PHE A 11 -2.34 -5.35 5.41
CA PHE A 11 -2.64 -6.68 5.96
C PHE A 11 -3.16 -6.66 7.41
N GLY A 12 -3.78 -5.56 7.85
CA GLY A 12 -4.24 -5.43 9.24
C GLY A 12 -5.34 -6.45 9.57
N GLY A 13 -5.22 -7.12 10.72
CA GLY A 13 -6.21 -8.02 11.29
C GLY A 13 -6.38 -7.81 12.79
N ASN A 14 -7.40 -8.43 13.38
CA ASN A 14 -7.71 -8.35 14.81
C ASN A 14 -6.75 -9.17 15.69
N SER A 15 -5.93 -10.02 15.07
CA SER A 15 -4.89 -10.81 15.75
C SER A 15 -3.63 -10.92 14.89
N GLU A 16 -2.52 -11.30 15.51
CA GLU A 16 -1.28 -11.62 14.80
C GLU A 16 -1.48 -12.76 13.81
N ASN A 17 -2.22 -13.80 14.19
CA ASN A 17 -2.53 -14.94 13.33
C ASN A 17 -3.33 -14.52 12.09
N GLU A 18 -4.32 -13.65 12.25
CA GLU A 18 -5.07 -13.10 11.12
C GLU A 18 -4.18 -12.26 10.20
N THR A 19 -3.35 -11.40 10.78
CA THR A 19 -2.40 -10.56 10.05
C THR A 19 -1.41 -11.43 9.26
N ARG A 20 -0.85 -12.47 9.89
CA ARG A 20 0.07 -13.42 9.26
C ARG A 20 -0.61 -14.17 8.12
N SER A 21 -1.85 -14.63 8.33
CA SER A 21 -2.64 -15.28 7.28
C SER A 21 -2.87 -14.35 6.08
N LYS A 22 -3.20 -13.07 6.32
CA LYS A 22 -3.36 -12.06 5.27
C LYS A 22 -2.05 -11.80 4.51
N VAL A 23 -0.91 -11.75 5.20
CA VAL A 23 0.41 -11.62 4.57
C VAL A 23 0.72 -12.83 3.68
N LEU A 24 0.51 -14.05 4.19
CA LEU A 24 0.79 -15.30 3.47
C LEU A 24 -0.08 -15.48 2.22
N THR A 25 -1.30 -14.94 2.24
CA THR A 25 -2.27 -15.05 1.15
C THR A 25 -2.34 -13.80 0.27
N ALA A 26 -1.50 -12.79 0.56
CA ALA A 26 -1.60 -11.44 0.01
C ALA A 26 -3.05 -10.89 0.00
N SER A 27 -3.79 -11.13 1.08
CA SER A 27 -5.18 -10.65 1.22
C SER A 27 -5.20 -9.19 1.67
N TYR A 28 -5.37 -8.30 0.71
CA TYR A 28 -5.58 -6.86 0.90
C TYR A 28 -6.68 -6.37 -0.06
N SER A 29 -7.22 -5.17 0.19
CA SER A 29 -8.24 -4.58 -0.70
C SER A 29 -7.94 -3.12 -1.02
N PHE A 30 -8.56 -2.59 -2.06
CA PHE A 30 -8.55 -1.15 -2.37
C PHE A 30 -9.89 -0.48 -2.01
N ALA A 31 -10.63 -1.03 -1.05
CA ALA A 31 -11.99 -0.59 -0.72
C ALA A 31 -12.05 0.74 0.05
N TYR A 32 -10.92 1.24 0.55
CA TYR A 32 -10.88 2.52 1.26
C TYR A 32 -11.21 3.70 0.34
N SER A 33 -11.96 4.68 0.85
CA SER A 33 -12.35 5.88 0.10
C SER A 33 -11.16 6.66 -0.43
N THR A 34 -9.99 6.59 0.23
CA THR A 34 -8.74 7.17 -0.25
C THR A 34 -8.36 6.67 -1.64
N PHE A 35 -8.60 5.38 -1.93
CA PHE A 35 -8.28 4.76 -3.22
C PHE A 35 -9.24 5.13 -4.35
N LEU A 36 -10.38 5.78 -4.08
CA LEU A 36 -11.29 6.27 -5.14
C LEU A 36 -10.60 7.28 -6.05
N THR A 37 -9.63 8.02 -5.50
CA THR A 37 -8.91 9.09 -6.20
C THR A 37 -7.55 8.67 -6.74
N ILE A 38 -7.10 7.45 -6.43
CA ILE A 38 -5.81 6.91 -6.84
C ILE A 38 -5.94 6.26 -8.21
N SER A 39 -4.96 6.51 -9.07
CA SER A 39 -4.94 6.01 -10.45
C SER A 39 -4.95 4.48 -10.51
N LYS A 40 -5.50 3.94 -11.60
CA LYS A 40 -5.45 2.50 -11.88
C LYS A 40 -4.01 1.99 -11.96
N ALA A 41 -3.11 2.75 -12.57
CA ALA A 41 -1.69 2.41 -12.69
C ALA A 41 -1.02 2.23 -11.32
N SER A 42 -1.28 3.13 -10.36
CA SER A 42 -0.75 2.99 -9.00
C SER A 42 -1.28 1.76 -8.29
N LYS A 43 -2.58 1.44 -8.45
CA LYS A 43 -3.17 0.21 -7.87
C LYS A 43 -2.58 -1.05 -8.48
N MET A 44 -2.40 -1.09 -9.80
CA MET A 44 -1.76 -2.22 -10.49
C MET A 44 -0.31 -2.42 -10.02
N CYS A 45 0.46 -1.33 -9.89
CA CYS A 45 1.84 -1.42 -9.41
C CYS A 45 1.93 -1.91 -7.95
N ILE A 46 1.02 -1.48 -7.07
CA ILE A 46 0.91 -2.07 -5.72
C ILE A 46 0.66 -3.57 -5.82
N GLY A 47 -0.26 -3.99 -6.70
CA GLY A 47 -0.61 -5.40 -6.85
C GLY A 47 0.55 -6.27 -7.32
N SER A 48 1.30 -5.81 -8.32
CA SER A 48 2.49 -6.52 -8.81
C SER A 48 3.65 -6.57 -7.81
N LEU A 49 3.63 -5.71 -6.78
CA LEU A 49 4.59 -5.74 -5.67
C LEU A 49 4.12 -6.63 -4.51
N LEU A 50 2.80 -6.67 -4.25
CA LEU A 50 2.17 -7.51 -3.23
C LEU A 50 1.76 -8.88 -3.80
N GLU A 51 2.62 -9.44 -4.67
CA GLU A 51 2.44 -10.77 -5.26
C GLU A 51 2.99 -11.85 -4.33
N VAL A 52 2.24 -12.95 -4.15
CA VAL A 52 2.61 -14.06 -3.26
C VAL A 52 3.81 -14.80 -3.83
N ASP A 53 3.75 -15.15 -5.12
CA ASP A 53 4.83 -15.83 -5.81
C ASP A 53 6.00 -14.85 -6.06
N PRO A 54 7.18 -15.07 -5.44
CA PRO A 54 8.34 -14.21 -5.65
C PRO A 54 8.80 -14.15 -7.11
N ALA A 55 8.58 -15.21 -7.90
CA ALA A 55 8.97 -15.25 -9.31
C ALA A 55 8.05 -14.38 -10.19
N ALA A 56 6.79 -14.19 -9.79
CA ALA A 56 5.84 -13.31 -10.46
C ALA A 56 5.91 -11.85 -9.96
N ARG A 57 6.59 -11.61 -8.83
CA ARG A 57 6.75 -10.27 -8.25
C ARG A 57 7.70 -9.43 -9.08
N LEU A 58 7.32 -8.18 -9.35
CA LEU A 58 8.19 -7.27 -10.10
C LEU A 58 9.44 -6.92 -9.30
N SER A 59 10.57 -6.93 -9.99
CA SER A 59 11.82 -6.34 -9.50
C SER A 59 11.74 -4.81 -9.50
N ALA A 60 12.62 -4.17 -8.72
CA ALA A 60 12.70 -2.70 -8.67
C ALA A 60 12.93 -2.08 -10.06
N ALA A 61 13.77 -2.70 -10.91
CA ALA A 61 14.01 -2.25 -12.28
C ALA A 61 12.76 -2.34 -13.14
N GLN A 62 12.01 -3.45 -13.04
CA GLN A 62 10.74 -3.61 -13.77
C GLN A 62 9.68 -2.62 -13.27
N CYS A 63 9.61 -2.32 -11.98
CA CYS A 63 8.70 -1.30 -11.44
C CYS A 63 8.99 0.10 -12.00
N LEU A 64 10.26 0.45 -12.13
CA LEU A 64 10.68 1.73 -12.72
C LEU A 64 10.26 1.83 -14.19
N LEU A 65 10.33 0.74 -14.95
CA LEU A 65 9.89 0.70 -16.35
C LEU A 65 8.36 0.67 -16.49
N ALA A 66 7.67 -0.04 -15.60
CA ALA A 66 6.22 -0.16 -15.60
C ALA A 66 5.51 1.16 -15.23
N VAL A 67 6.14 1.98 -14.39
CA VAL A 67 5.73 3.36 -14.13
C VAL A 67 6.48 4.26 -15.10
N SER A 68 5.94 4.39 -16.33
CA SER A 68 6.58 5.21 -17.36
C SER A 68 6.90 6.61 -16.82
N SER A 69 8.12 7.10 -17.02
CA SER A 69 8.55 8.42 -16.53
C SER A 69 7.65 9.56 -17.02
N SER A 70 7.01 9.39 -18.18
CA SER A 70 6.03 10.31 -18.74
C SER A 70 4.70 10.36 -17.97
N ASP A 71 4.32 9.30 -17.25
CA ASP A 71 3.14 9.29 -16.38
C ASP A 71 3.41 10.11 -15.11
N VAL A 72 4.63 10.05 -14.58
CA VAL A 72 5.07 10.80 -13.39
C VAL A 72 5.05 12.31 -13.67
N VAL A 73 5.44 12.73 -14.89
CA VAL A 73 5.46 14.13 -15.34
C VAL A 73 4.05 14.72 -15.52
N LYS A 74 3.02 13.88 -15.70
CA LYS A 74 1.62 14.33 -15.89
C LYS A 74 0.77 14.29 -14.61
N LEU A 75 1.35 13.96 -13.46
CA LEU A 75 0.61 13.88 -12.21
C LEU A 75 0.17 15.27 -11.74
N LYS A 76 -1.14 15.55 -11.89
CA LYS A 76 -1.76 16.67 -11.19
C LYS A 76 -1.67 16.40 -9.68
N SER A 77 -1.09 17.34 -8.92
CA SER A 77 -1.00 17.23 -7.48
C SER A 77 -2.40 17.19 -6.87
N LYS A 78 -2.82 16.01 -6.41
CA LYS A 78 -4.06 15.83 -5.67
C LYS A 78 -3.71 15.57 -4.21
N VAL A 79 -4.21 16.43 -3.33
CA VAL A 79 -4.00 16.29 -1.89
C VAL A 79 -4.87 15.15 -1.37
N ILE A 80 -4.24 14.16 -0.74
CA ILE A 80 -4.92 13.07 -0.02
C ILE A 80 -4.96 13.47 1.46
N SER A 81 -6.04 13.13 2.17
CA SER A 81 -6.16 13.43 3.59
C SER A 81 -5.03 12.78 4.39
N SER A 82 -4.37 13.56 5.27
CA SER A 82 -3.31 13.05 6.16
C SER A 82 -3.85 12.35 7.40
N LYS A 83 -5.16 12.40 7.67
CA LYS A 83 -5.77 11.81 8.87
C LYS A 83 -5.45 10.31 9.04
N PRO A 84 -5.67 9.44 8.03
CA PRO A 84 -5.39 8.01 8.19
C PRO A 84 -3.91 7.72 8.52
N LEU A 85 -2.99 8.47 7.90
CA LEU A 85 -1.56 8.34 8.16
C LEU A 85 -1.20 8.76 9.59
N LYS A 86 -1.79 9.85 10.09
CA LYS A 86 -1.60 10.28 11.49
C LYS A 86 -2.11 9.19 12.46
N ASP A 87 -3.30 8.66 12.21
CA ASP A 87 -3.91 7.62 13.04
C ASP A 87 -3.04 6.34 13.06
N TYR A 88 -2.43 5.97 11.91
CA TYR A 88 -1.46 4.89 11.80
C TYR A 88 -0.19 5.13 12.65
N LEU A 89 0.39 6.34 12.58
CA LEU A 89 1.59 6.67 13.33
C LEU A 89 1.36 6.62 14.85
N VAL A 90 0.20 7.10 15.32
CA VAL A 90 -0.19 7.02 16.73
C VAL A 90 -0.29 5.55 17.17
N HIS A 91 -1.00 4.70 16.42
CA HIS A 91 -1.08 3.27 16.74
C HIS A 91 0.29 2.61 16.76
N ARG A 92 1.16 2.90 15.79
CA ARG A 92 2.49 2.30 15.72
C ARG A 92 3.37 2.72 16.88
N TYR A 93 3.30 3.99 17.28
CA TYR A 93 4.01 4.51 18.44
C TYR A 93 3.60 3.76 19.72
N MET A 94 2.30 3.59 19.95
CA MET A 94 1.80 2.88 21.14
C MET A 94 2.28 1.42 21.21
N GLN A 95 2.33 0.73 20.08
CA GLN A 95 2.79 -0.67 20.02
C GLN A 95 4.28 -0.82 20.34
N ILE A 96 5.12 0.14 19.94
CA ILE A 96 6.57 0.10 20.21
C ILE A 96 6.87 0.30 21.70
N GLN A 97 6.09 1.14 22.40
CA GLN A 97 6.30 1.40 23.82
C GLN A 97 5.92 0.22 24.74
N LEU A 98 5.23 -0.80 24.22
CA LEU A 98 4.78 -1.99 24.95
C LEU A 98 5.70 -3.21 24.75
N THR A 99 6.81 -3.05 24.02
CA THR A 99 7.84 -4.06 23.72
C THR A 99 9.19 -3.63 24.25
#